data_AF-A0A9N9C4B8-F1
#
_entry.id   AF-A0A9N9C4B8-F1
#
_cell.length_a   1.000
_cell.length_b   1.000
_cell.length_c   1.000
_cell.angle_alpha   90.00
_cell.angle_beta   90.00
_cell.angle_gamma   90.00
#
_symmetry.space_group_name_H-M   'P 1'
#
loop_
_entity.id
_entity.type
_entity.pdbx_description
1 polymer ?
#
loop_
_entity_poly.entity_id
_entity_poly.type
_entity_poly.pdbx_seq_one_letter_code
_entity_poly.pdbx_strand_id
1 'polypeptide(L)'
;MYHDTYISLLQQKSPPATELQLKAALLRRAMTDVERMLKLGEDRPALVSLVQKGFVGEDLWNSFLKAEQELQQDLMDVTAEADTFKEDWSQTILHTANQMVQHEKHKKIQEHIKELKEKEEKEFKKREEREKAEEIELEKKENARLERERKKAEEELLKMDEDQKKKSTAGKDNKGKGKKK
;
A
#
# COMPACT_ATOMS: atom_id res chain seq x y z
N MET A 1 0.60 -16.16 23.47
CA MET A 1 -0.26 -16.63 22.37
C MET A 1 0.11 -18.04 21.92
N TYR A 2 1.26 -18.30 21.28
CA TYR A 2 1.57 -19.67 20.81
C TYR A 2 1.97 -20.65 21.93
N HIS A 3 2.56 -20.15 23.02
CA HIS A 3 2.74 -20.92 24.25
C HIS A 3 1.39 -21.41 24.80
N ASP A 4 0.43 -20.50 25.01
CA ASP A 4 -0.90 -20.81 25.57
C ASP A 4 -1.68 -21.81 24.70
N THR A 5 -1.59 -21.68 23.37
CA THR A 5 -2.22 -22.62 22.44
C THR A 5 -1.63 -24.03 22.58
N TYR A 6 -0.31 -24.14 22.70
CA TYR A 6 0.36 -25.42 22.88
C TYR A 6 -0.06 -26.09 24.20
N ILE A 7 -0.03 -25.34 25.31
CA ILE A 7 -0.47 -25.83 26.62
C ILE A 7 -1.96 -26.22 26.60
N SER A 8 -2.80 -25.43 25.93
CA SER A 8 -4.23 -25.75 25.78
C SER A 8 -4.43 -27.06 25.02
N LEU A 9 -3.61 -27.36 24.00
CA LEU A 9 -3.68 -28.62 23.27
C LEU A 9 -3.21 -29.80 24.13
N LEU A 10 -2.18 -29.63 24.95
CA LEU A 10 -1.73 -30.65 25.90
C LEU A 10 -2.81 -30.99 26.95
N GLN A 11 -3.58 -30.00 27.39
CA GLN A 11 -4.64 -30.17 28.38
C GLN A 11 -5.95 -30.69 27.79
N GLN A 12 -6.07 -30.75 26.46
CA GLN A 12 -7.29 -31.16 25.77
C GLN A 12 -7.56 -32.66 25.94
N LYS A 13 -8.69 -33.01 26.56
CA LYS A 13 -9.05 -34.41 26.87
C LYS A 13 -10.02 -35.06 25.88
N SER A 14 -10.84 -34.30 25.15
CA SER A 14 -11.88 -34.86 24.27
C SER A 14 -12.18 -33.96 23.04
N PRO A 15 -11.88 -34.42 21.81
CA PRO A 15 -10.94 -35.51 21.52
C PRO A 15 -9.52 -35.13 21.99
N PRO A 16 -8.65 -36.09 22.36
CA PRO A 16 -7.26 -35.77 22.67
C PRO A 16 -6.56 -35.16 21.45
N ALA A 17 -5.65 -34.21 21.69
CA ALA A 17 -4.83 -33.66 20.61
C ALA A 17 -3.97 -34.76 19.98
N THR A 18 -3.93 -34.78 18.65
CA THR A 18 -3.07 -35.71 17.93
C THR A 18 -1.61 -35.30 18.06
N GLU A 19 -0.69 -36.26 17.97
CA GLU A 19 0.75 -35.99 18.00
C GLU A 19 1.18 -35.00 16.90
N LEU A 20 0.54 -35.08 15.72
CA LEU A 20 0.78 -34.14 14.62
C LEU A 20 0.40 -32.70 15.01
N GLN A 21 -0.73 -32.51 15.70
CA GLN A 21 -1.15 -31.19 16.19
C GLN A 21 -0.19 -30.65 17.24
N LEU A 22 0.28 -31.50 18.16
CA LEU A 22 1.25 -31.12 19.18
C LEU A 22 2.60 -30.74 18.56
N LYS A 23 3.12 -31.55 17.62
CA LYS A 23 4.35 -31.24 16.87
C LYS A 23 4.25 -29.93 16.09
N ALA A 24 3.12 -29.71 15.41
CA ALA A 24 2.87 -28.47 14.69
C ALA A 24 2.79 -27.25 15.63
N ALA A 25 2.12 -27.40 16.77
CA ALA A 25 2.00 -26.33 17.76
C ALA A 25 3.34 -26.03 18.45
N LEU A 26 4.15 -27.05 18.76
CA LEU A 26 5.51 -26.88 19.28
C LEU A 26 6.40 -26.13 18.28
N LEU A 27 6.32 -26.47 16.99
CA LEU A 27 7.06 -25.77 15.95
C LEU A 27 6.62 -24.29 15.83
N ARG A 28 5.32 -24.00 15.97
CA ARG A 28 4.80 -22.62 16.01
C ARG A 28 5.28 -21.84 17.23
N ARG A 29 5.38 -22.49 18.40
CA ARG A 29 6.03 -21.92 19.59
C ARG A 29 7.50 -21.61 19.30
N ALA A 30 8.26 -22.58 18.79
CA ALA A 30 9.67 -22.41 18.41
C ALA A 30 9.89 -21.25 17.42
N MET A 31 9.02 -21.09 16.42
CA MET A 31 9.07 -19.95 15.49
C MET A 31 8.94 -18.60 16.21
N THR A 32 8.05 -18.52 17.20
CA THR A 32 7.85 -17.29 17.99
C THR A 32 9.07 -16.98 18.83
N ASP A 33 9.66 -17.99 19.46
CA ASP A 33 10.84 -17.84 20.32
C ASP A 33 12.06 -17.42 19.47
N VAL A 34 12.21 -17.99 18.27
CA VAL A 34 13.26 -17.56 17.31
C VAL A 34 13.04 -16.12 16.84
N GLU A 35 11.80 -15.72 16.52
CA GLU A 35 11.51 -14.33 16.12
C GLU A 35 11.86 -13.34 17.26
N ARG A 36 11.52 -13.68 18.51
CA ARG A 36 11.91 -12.90 19.69
C ARG A 36 13.42 -12.86 19.89
N MET A 37 14.10 -13.98 19.68
CA MET A 37 15.56 -14.08 19.82
C MET A 37 16.26 -13.16 18.83
N LEU A 38 15.83 -13.18 17.56
CA LEU A 38 16.35 -12.28 16.54
C LEU A 38 16.12 -10.81 16.93
N LYS A 39 14.93 -10.49 17.44
CA LYS A 39 14.59 -9.13 17.84
C LYS A 39 15.43 -8.64 19.03
N LEU A 40 15.57 -9.44 20.08
CA LEU A 40 16.44 -9.11 21.22
C LEU A 40 17.91 -8.96 20.80
N GLY A 41 18.38 -9.81 19.88
CA GLY A 41 19.72 -9.70 19.31
C GLY A 41 19.96 -8.38 18.56
N GLU A 42 18.97 -7.90 17.80
CA GLU A 42 19.00 -6.60 17.12
C GLU A 42 18.94 -5.43 18.10
N ASP A 43 18.12 -5.53 19.16
CA ASP A 43 17.87 -4.44 20.10
C ASP A 43 19.00 -4.27 21.14
N ARG A 44 19.69 -5.36 21.50
CA ARG A 44 20.79 -5.37 22.49
C ARG A 44 21.86 -4.30 22.25
N PRO A 45 22.52 -4.20 21.07
CA PRO A 45 23.57 -3.19 20.85
C PRO A 45 23.03 -1.76 20.93
N ALA A 46 21.80 -1.51 20.46
CA ALA A 46 21.16 -0.21 20.56
C ALA A 46 20.91 0.17 22.02
N LEU A 47 20.40 -0.76 22.83
CA LEU A 47 20.14 -0.53 24.25
C LEU A 47 21.44 -0.30 25.05
N VAL A 48 22.49 -1.08 24.80
CA VAL A 48 23.81 -0.88 25.42
C VAL A 48 24.33 0.54 25.15
N SER A 49 24.19 1.04 23.92
CA SER A 49 24.60 2.42 23.59
C SER A 49 23.80 3.47 24.35
N LEU A 50 22.50 3.26 24.54
CA LEU A 50 21.62 4.20 25.26
C LEU A 50 21.92 4.23 26.76
N VAL A 51 22.18 3.06 27.35
CA VAL A 51 22.58 2.93 28.77
C VAL A 51 23.91 3.62 29.03
N GLN A 52 24.93 3.40 28.18
CA GLN A 52 26.23 4.06 28.31
C GLN A 52 26.16 5.59 28.22
N LYS A 53 25.20 6.13 27.45
CA LYS A 53 24.96 7.56 27.31
C LYS A 53 24.09 8.15 28.43
N GLY A 54 23.54 7.30 29.31
CA GLY A 54 22.65 7.73 30.39
C GLY A 54 21.26 8.16 29.94
N PHE A 55 20.85 7.86 28.70
CA PHE A 55 19.49 8.16 28.22
C PHE A 55 18.44 7.16 28.72
N VAL A 56 18.89 6.02 29.25
CA VAL A 56 18.06 4.92 29.72
C VAL A 56 18.55 4.50 31.10
N GLY A 57 17.62 4.24 32.02
CA GLY A 57 17.91 3.80 33.38
C GLY A 57 18.35 2.34 33.48
N GLU A 58 19.01 2.01 34.60
CA GLU A 58 19.49 0.66 34.91
C GLU A 58 18.35 -0.37 35.01
N ASP A 59 17.17 0.05 35.49
CA ASP A 59 15.99 -0.82 35.59
C ASP A 59 15.57 -1.39 34.22
N LEU A 60 15.64 -0.61 33.15
CA LEU A 60 15.31 -1.08 31.81
C LEU A 60 16.33 -2.10 31.31
N TRP A 61 17.62 -1.87 31.60
CA TRP A 61 18.68 -2.81 31.26
C TRP A 61 18.51 -4.14 32.00
N ASN A 62 18.22 -4.10 33.30
CA ASN A 62 17.96 -5.29 34.10
C ASN A 62 16.71 -6.04 33.61
N SER A 63 15.64 -5.32 33.25
CA SER A 63 14.45 -5.92 32.65
C SER A 63 14.75 -6.57 31.30
N PHE A 64 15.64 -5.99 30.49
CA PHE A 64 16.06 -6.57 29.21
C PHE A 64 16.84 -7.87 29.42
N LEU A 65 17.80 -7.90 30.35
CA LEU A 65 18.55 -9.11 30.68
C LEU A 65 17.65 -10.22 31.21
N LYS A 66 16.66 -9.87 32.04
CA LYS A 66 15.65 -10.84 32.52
C LYS A 66 14.87 -11.44 31.36
N ALA A 67 14.41 -10.62 30.42
CA ALA A 67 13.67 -11.08 29.24
C ALA A 67 14.51 -12.00 28.34
N GLU A 68 15.81 -11.73 28.18
CA GLU A 68 16.71 -12.63 27.48
C GLU A 68 16.88 -13.97 28.20
N GLN A 69 17.06 -13.96 29.52
CA GLN A 69 17.19 -15.19 30.29
C GLN A 69 15.91 -16.04 30.23
N GLU A 70 14.73 -15.40 30.34
CA GLU A 70 13.44 -16.07 30.19
C GLU A 70 13.31 -16.70 28.80
N LEU A 71 13.71 -16.00 27.74
CA LEU A 71 13.68 -16.55 26.38
C LEU A 71 14.67 -17.70 26.19
N GLN A 72 15.87 -17.63 26.78
CA GLN A 72 16.83 -18.73 26.74
C GLN A 72 16.26 -19.98 27.41
N GLN A 73 15.57 -19.82 28.53
CA GLN A 73 14.88 -20.94 29.18
C GLN A 73 13.77 -21.52 28.30
N ASP A 74 12.94 -20.65 27.69
CA ASP A 74 11.88 -21.08 26.77
C ASP A 74 12.44 -21.90 25.59
N LEU A 75 13.57 -21.47 25.01
CA LEU A 75 14.25 -22.20 23.94
C LEU A 75 14.76 -23.57 24.40
N MET A 76 15.35 -23.65 25.60
CA MET A 76 15.78 -24.93 26.18
C MET A 76 14.60 -25.87 26.40
N ASP A 77 13.49 -25.36 26.94
CA ASP A 77 12.27 -26.15 27.16
C ASP A 77 11.71 -26.69 25.84
N VAL A 78 11.66 -25.87 24.78
CA VAL A 78 11.22 -26.29 23.45
C VAL A 78 12.13 -27.39 22.88
N THR A 79 13.44 -27.27 23.04
CA THR A 79 14.37 -28.30 22.56
C THR A 79 14.24 -29.61 23.33
N ALA A 80 14.11 -29.55 24.65
CA ALA A 80 13.90 -30.74 25.49
C ALA A 80 12.58 -31.43 25.14
N GLU A 81 11.52 -30.65 24.93
CA GLU A 81 10.21 -31.15 24.53
C GLU A 81 10.22 -31.78 23.13
N ALA A 82 10.98 -31.21 22.19
CA ALA A 82 11.16 -31.78 20.85
C ALA A 82 11.74 -33.20 20.90
N ASP A 83 12.72 -33.45 21.76
CA ASP A 83 13.33 -34.78 21.90
C ASP A 83 12.36 -35.83 22.46
N THR A 84 11.31 -35.41 23.20
CA THR A 84 10.24 -36.33 23.64
C THR A 84 9.36 -36.83 22.49
N PHE A 85 9.28 -36.08 21.40
CA PHE A 85 8.45 -36.37 20.23
C PHE A 85 9.19 -37.13 19.13
N LYS A 86 10.50 -36.91 19.01
CA LYS A 86 11.37 -37.57 18.04
C LYS A 86 12.83 -37.39 18.46
N GLU A 87 13.58 -38.48 18.43
CA GLU A 87 15.04 -38.46 18.66
C GLU A 87 15.75 -37.48 17.71
N ASP A 88 16.73 -36.75 18.25
CA ASP A 88 17.53 -35.71 17.59
C ASP A 88 16.74 -34.52 17.01
N TRP A 89 15.46 -34.35 17.40
CA TRP A 89 14.68 -33.22 16.90
C TRP A 89 15.10 -31.89 17.54
N SER A 90 15.62 -31.89 18.76
CA SER A 90 16.19 -30.71 19.43
C SER A 90 17.25 -30.00 18.58
N GLN A 91 18.07 -30.76 17.86
CA GLN A 91 19.16 -30.24 17.03
C GLN A 91 18.65 -29.48 15.79
N THR A 92 17.45 -29.81 15.31
CA THR A 92 16.94 -29.34 14.01
C THR A 92 15.72 -28.46 14.11
N ILE A 93 14.96 -28.52 15.21
CA ILE A 93 13.70 -27.77 15.38
C ILE A 93 13.90 -26.26 15.30
N LEU A 94 14.90 -25.70 15.99
CA LEU A 94 15.16 -24.25 15.99
C LEU A 94 15.67 -23.77 14.61
N HIS A 95 16.48 -24.59 13.92
CA HIS A 95 16.92 -24.28 12.56
C HIS A 95 15.73 -24.24 11.59
N THR A 96 14.86 -25.23 11.67
CA THR A 96 13.63 -25.32 10.85
C THR A 96 12.70 -24.14 11.15
N ALA A 97 12.51 -23.82 12.44
CA ALA A 97 11.72 -22.67 12.87
C ALA A 97 12.27 -21.36 12.30
N ASN A 98 13.59 -21.14 12.33
CA ASN A 98 14.21 -19.97 11.72
C ASN A 98 13.92 -19.87 10.22
N GLN A 99 14.07 -20.98 9.48
CA GLN A 99 13.75 -21.02 8.05
C GLN A 99 12.28 -20.66 7.78
N MET A 100 11.36 -21.16 8.60
CA MET A 100 9.93 -20.82 8.49
C MET A 100 9.64 -19.36 8.80
N VAL A 101 10.28 -18.78 9.81
CA VAL A 101 10.16 -17.34 10.13
C VAL A 101 10.64 -16.49 8.95
N GLN A 102 11.79 -16.82 8.36
CA GLN A 102 12.28 -16.11 7.17
C GLN A 102 11.33 -16.26 5.97
N HIS A 103 10.78 -17.46 5.75
CA HIS A 103 9.82 -17.70 4.70
C HIS A 103 8.53 -16.88 4.88
N GLU A 104 7.98 -16.81 6.09
CA GLU A 104 6.80 -15.99 6.39
C GLU A 104 7.07 -14.49 6.19
N LYS A 105 8.27 -14.01 6.57
CA LYS A 105 8.71 -12.64 6.30
C LYS A 105 8.76 -12.36 4.80
N HIS A 106 9.36 -13.24 4.01
CA HIS A 106 9.39 -13.10 2.56
C HIS A 106 7.99 -13.12 1.95
N LYS A 107 7.11 -14.00 2.41
CA LYS A 107 5.72 -14.05 1.93
C LYS A 107 4.98 -12.74 2.18
N LYS A 108 5.08 -12.17 3.38
CA LYS A 108 4.49 -10.85 3.72
C LYS A 108 5.03 -9.74 2.81
N ILE A 109 6.34 -9.73 2.52
CA ILE A 109 6.96 -8.76 1.61
C ILE A 109 6.39 -8.92 0.20
N GLN A 110 6.26 -10.15 -0.31
CA GLN A 110 5.70 -10.42 -1.64
C GLN A 110 4.23 -9.97 -1.74
N GLU A 111 3.42 -10.26 -0.72
CA GLU A 111 2.03 -9.82 -0.63
C GLU A 111 1.96 -8.28 -0.63
N HIS A 112 2.78 -7.61 0.17
CA HIS A 112 2.84 -6.15 0.21
C HIS A 112 3.29 -5.53 -1.13
N ILE A 113 4.28 -6.12 -1.81
CA ILE A 113 4.70 -5.68 -3.15
C ILE A 113 3.54 -5.81 -4.15
N LYS A 114 2.77 -6.89 -4.07
CA LYS A 114 1.59 -7.08 -4.93
C LYS A 114 0.54 -6.01 -4.67
N GLU A 115 0.23 -5.73 -3.40
CA GLU A 115 -0.72 -4.66 -3.03
C GLU A 115 -0.27 -3.28 -3.51
N LEU A 116 1.02 -2.97 -3.39
CA LEU A 116 1.58 -1.70 -3.87
C LEU A 116 1.46 -1.58 -5.38
N LYS A 117 1.77 -2.64 -6.13
CA LYS A 117 1.60 -2.67 -7.60
C LYS A 117 0.14 -2.45 -8.00
N GLU A 118 -0.80 -3.11 -7.34
CA GLU A 118 -2.23 -2.95 -7.63
C GLU A 118 -2.72 -1.53 -7.31
N LYS A 119 -2.22 -0.91 -6.22
CA LYS A 119 -2.52 0.49 -5.89
C LYS A 119 -1.94 1.45 -6.92
N GLU A 120 -0.69 1.25 -7.32
CA GLU A 120 -0.01 2.07 -8.32
C GLU A 120 -0.72 1.98 -9.68
N GLU A 121 -1.11 0.79 -10.12
CA GLU A 121 -1.84 0.59 -11.38
C GLU A 121 -3.21 1.28 -11.35
N LYS A 122 -3.92 1.24 -10.22
CA LYS A 122 -5.20 1.95 -10.04
C LYS A 122 -5.03 3.46 -10.09
N GLU A 123 -4.03 4.00 -9.40
CA GLU A 123 -3.74 5.43 -9.41
C GLU A 123 -3.27 5.90 -10.80
N PHE A 124 -2.49 5.08 -11.50
CA PHE A 124 -2.07 5.33 -12.88
C PHE A 124 -3.28 5.38 -13.83
N LYS A 125 -4.17 4.38 -13.80
CA LYS A 125 -5.40 4.36 -14.60
C LYS A 125 -6.29 5.55 -14.30
N LYS A 126 -6.48 5.88 -13.02
CA LYS A 126 -7.26 7.04 -12.59
C LYS A 126 -6.65 8.37 -13.09
N ARG A 127 -5.32 8.46 -13.11
CA ARG A 127 -4.62 9.62 -13.68
C ARG A 127 -4.84 9.72 -15.19
N GLU A 128 -4.68 8.62 -15.93
CA GLU A 128 -4.96 8.59 -17.37
C GLU A 128 -6.41 8.96 -17.70
N GLU A 129 -7.38 8.44 -16.93
CA GLU A 129 -8.79 8.79 -17.11
C GLU A 129 -9.04 10.27 -16.84
N ARG A 130 -8.39 10.84 -15.82
CA ARG A 130 -8.49 12.26 -15.50
C ARG A 130 -7.88 13.14 -16.59
N GLU A 131 -6.69 12.80 -17.07
CA GLU A 131 -6.01 13.53 -18.15
C GLU A 131 -6.85 13.50 -19.44
N LYS A 132 -7.39 12.33 -19.82
CA LYS A 132 -8.30 12.19 -20.97
C LYS A 132 -9.60 12.99 -20.78
N ALA A 133 -10.16 13.02 -19.57
CA ALA A 133 -11.35 13.80 -19.28
C ALA A 133 -11.10 15.32 -19.40
N GLU A 134 -9.96 15.79 -18.89
CA GLU A 134 -9.53 17.20 -18.98
C GLU A 134 -9.28 17.61 -20.45
N GLU A 135 -8.67 16.74 -21.26
CA GLU A 135 -8.46 16.98 -22.70
C GLU A 135 -9.78 17.07 -23.47
N ILE A 136 -10.70 16.12 -23.27
CA ILE A 136 -12.03 16.14 -23.89
C ILE A 136 -12.83 17.40 -23.48
N GLU A 137 -12.69 17.86 -22.23
CA GLU A 137 -13.35 19.08 -21.78
C GLU A 137 -12.77 20.33 -22.45
N LEU A 138 -11.44 20.39 -22.62
CA LEU A 138 -10.75 21.48 -23.29
C LEU A 138 -11.15 21.57 -24.78
N GLU A 139 -11.17 20.44 -25.49
CA GLU A 139 -11.62 20.38 -26.89
C GLU A 139 -13.09 20.83 -27.05
N LYS A 140 -13.98 20.41 -26.14
CA LYS A 140 -15.38 20.86 -26.14
C LYS A 140 -15.51 22.37 -25.93
N LYS A 141 -14.72 22.93 -25.00
CA LYS A 141 -14.69 24.37 -24.75
C LYS A 141 -14.16 25.16 -25.95
N GLU A 142 -13.11 24.66 -26.60
CA GLU A 142 -12.55 25.29 -27.80
C GLU A 142 -13.54 25.23 -28.97
N ASN A 143 -14.13 24.07 -29.25
CA ASN A 143 -15.13 23.90 -30.30
C ASN A 143 -16.36 24.80 -30.06
N ALA A 144 -16.85 24.89 -28.82
CA ALA A 144 -17.94 25.79 -28.47
C ALA A 144 -17.57 27.27 -28.66
N ARG A 145 -16.31 27.65 -28.42
CA ARG A 145 -15.82 29.01 -28.66
C ARG A 145 -15.76 29.31 -30.17
N LEU A 146 -15.18 28.41 -30.95
CA LEU A 146 -15.09 28.54 -32.40
C LEU A 146 -16.49 28.63 -33.03
N GLU A 147 -17.47 27.85 -32.55
CA GLU A 147 -18.84 27.92 -33.04
C GLU A 147 -19.52 29.25 -32.72
N ARG A 148 -19.29 29.80 -31.52
CA ARG A 148 -19.79 31.15 -31.15
C ARG A 148 -19.16 32.24 -32.01
N GLU A 149 -17.86 32.14 -32.29
CA GLU A 149 -17.16 33.09 -33.15
C GLU A 149 -17.68 33.00 -34.60
N ARG A 150 -17.91 31.79 -35.12
CA ARG A 150 -18.54 31.58 -36.45
C ARG A 150 -19.94 32.18 -36.53
N LYS A 151 -20.80 31.95 -35.53
CA LYS A 151 -22.16 32.53 -35.49
C LYS A 151 -22.14 34.06 -35.48
N LYS A 152 -21.22 34.67 -34.73
CA LYS A 152 -21.05 36.14 -34.70
C LYS A 152 -20.62 36.68 -36.05
N ALA A 153 -19.64 36.05 -36.70
CA ALA A 153 -19.15 36.47 -38.02
C ALA A 153 -20.24 36.35 -39.11
N GLU A 154 -21.05 35.29 -39.05
CA GLU A 154 -22.19 35.10 -39.96
C GLU A 154 -23.27 36.18 -39.77
N GLU A 155 -23.59 36.53 -38.53
CA GLU A 155 -24.55 37.61 -38.22
C GLU A 155 -24.04 38.99 -38.69
N GLU A 156 -22.74 39.25 -38.56
CA GLU A 156 -22.12 40.50 -39.03
C GLU A 156 -22.11 40.60 -40.56
N LEU A 157 -21.80 39.51 -41.27
CA LEU A 157 -21.92 39.44 -42.73
C LEU A 157 -23.34 39.69 -43.21
N LEU A 158 -24.34 39.10 -42.54
CA LEU A 158 -25.77 39.33 -42.85
C LEU A 158 -26.16 40.80 -42.67
N LYS A 159 -25.68 41.46 -41.61
CA LYS A 159 -25.91 42.90 -41.39
C LYS A 159 -25.25 43.76 -42.48
N MET A 160 -24.02 43.42 -42.88
CA MET A 160 -23.33 44.12 -43.97
C MET A 160 -24.04 43.97 -45.32
N ASP A 161 -24.55 42.78 -45.63
CA ASP A 161 -25.35 42.52 -46.83
C ASP A 161 -26.71 43.24 -46.80
N GLU A 162 -27.37 43.31 -45.65
CA GLU A 162 -28.58 44.11 -45.47
C GLU A 162 -28.30 45.61 -45.63
N ASP A 163 -27.19 46.12 -45.09
CA ASP A 163 -26.79 47.52 -45.22
C ASP A 163 -26.36 47.88 -46.65
N GLN A 164 -25.73 46.94 -47.38
CA GLN A 164 -25.46 47.09 -48.82
C GLN A 164 -26.76 47.06 -49.64
N LYS A 165 -27.74 46.22 -49.30
CA LYS A 165 -29.08 46.25 -49.90
C LYS A 165 -29.81 47.56 -49.62
N LYS A 166 -29.73 48.11 -48.40
CA LYS A 166 -30.32 49.43 -48.05
C LYS A 166 -29.61 50.60 -48.74
N LYS A 167 -28.29 50.53 -48.94
CA LYS A 167 -27.54 51.56 -49.70
C LYS A 167 -27.81 51.48 -51.22
N SER A 168 -28.01 50.29 -51.76
CA SER A 168 -28.36 50.12 -53.19
C SER A 168 -29.82 50.50 -53.51
N THR A 169 -30.74 50.44 -52.54
CA THR A 169 -32.09 51.02 -52.68
C THR A 169 -32.09 52.54 -52.51
N ALA A 170 -31.36 53.10 -51.53
CA ALA A 170 -31.24 54.55 -51.35
C ALA A 170 -30.49 55.27 -52.50
N GLY A 171 -29.56 54.58 -53.18
CA GLY A 171 -28.84 55.11 -54.34
C GLY A 171 -29.66 55.22 -55.63
N LYS A 172 -30.85 54.61 -55.68
CA LYS A 172 -31.74 54.66 -56.86
C LYS A 172 -32.66 55.89 -56.89
N ASP A 173 -32.84 56.58 -55.75
CA ASP A 173 -33.73 57.75 -55.66
C ASP A 173 -33.05 59.10 -56.00
N ASN A 174 -31.73 59.14 -56.21
CA ASN A 174 -31.01 60.41 -56.45
C ASN A 174 -30.41 60.58 -57.87
N LYS A 175 -30.82 59.79 -58.86
CA LYS A 175 -30.37 59.93 -60.27
C LYS A 175 -31.54 60.22 -61.21
N GLY A 176 -32.21 61.34 -60.96
CA GLY A 176 -33.37 61.76 -61.75
C GLY A 176 -33.69 63.25 -61.67
N LYS A 177 -32.71 64.15 -61.82
CA LYS A 177 -32.97 65.58 -62.10
C LYS A 177 -31.74 66.28 -62.69
N GLY A 178 -31.80 66.60 -63.99
CA GLY A 178 -31.00 67.66 -64.61
C GLY A 178 -30.25 67.24 -65.89
N LYS A 179 -30.33 67.85 -67.09
CA LYS A 179 -31.31 68.63 -67.88
C LYS A 179 -30.58 68.93 -69.21
N LYS A 180 -31.22 68.60 -70.34
CA LYS A 180 -31.10 69.15 -71.71
C LYS A 180 -29.81 69.92 -72.11
N LYS A 181 -29.17 69.44 -73.17
CA LYS A 181 -29.02 70.20 -74.43
C LYS A 181 -28.81 69.26 -75.61
#